data_AF-A0A917YCM3-F1
#
_entry.id   AF-A0A917YCM3-F1
#
_cell.length_a   1.000
_cell.length_b   1.000
_cell.length_c   1.000
_cell.angle_alpha   90.00
_cell.angle_beta   90.00
_cell.angle_gamma   90.00
#
_symmetry.space_group_name_H-M   'P 1'
#
loop_
_entity.id
_entity.type
_entity.pdbx_description
1 polymer ?
#
loop_
_entity_poly.entity_id
_entity_poly.type
_entity_poly.pdbx_seq_one_letter_code
_entity_poly.pdbx_strand_id
1 'polypeptide(L)'
;MASKDEGSVDELFAQLPKEGQLALEQVGMGLLELRRIAAGEGGIRQVRGILSEFTTNSHPRRLGDDEGPTERSEVWPWMRLLLVAVAGVVICLLSTYLINSTALFVGWACAVPVAWALFKTRLSRGGLAARCLVGAAYIVLIWMGSYSADEWYLQVRGQETTVTYAKPHYSESHGARVTYCRVKLPDGSFREVFRNDKWCTDLVGSKTTAVVDPAGHYRPVLGHKSDVGGTVDGYVCLGAAAVLVLAPLTAAALGRANEARSDRGGRLNGTAA
;
A
#
# COMPACT_ATOMS: atom_id res chain seq x y z
N MET A 1 22.77 -16.43 63.08
CA MET A 1 23.11 -17.39 62.01
C MET A 1 22.84 -16.68 60.68
N ALA A 2 23.87 -16.23 59.97
CA ALA A 2 23.73 -15.53 58.69
C ALA A 2 23.61 -16.56 57.55
N SER A 3 22.54 -16.48 56.77
CA SER A 3 22.21 -17.40 55.68
C SER A 3 23.20 -17.28 54.53
N LYS A 4 23.72 -18.43 54.09
CA LYS A 4 24.72 -18.61 53.03
C LYS A 4 24.21 -18.39 51.58
N ASP A 5 23.08 -17.69 51.38
CA ASP A 5 22.40 -17.58 50.07
C ASP A 5 22.22 -16.15 49.54
N GLU A 6 22.95 -15.18 50.09
CA GLU A 6 22.96 -13.81 49.59
C GLU A 6 24.23 -13.56 48.77
N GLY A 7 24.19 -13.92 47.49
CA GLY A 7 25.24 -13.55 46.54
C GLY A 7 25.49 -12.03 46.59
N SER A 8 26.76 -11.64 46.67
CA SER A 8 27.12 -10.24 46.87
C SER A 8 26.69 -9.38 45.68
N VAL A 9 26.37 -8.10 45.92
CA VAL A 9 25.99 -7.14 44.87
C VAL A 9 27.02 -7.08 43.74
N ASP A 10 28.30 -7.26 44.09
CA ASP A 10 29.41 -7.27 43.14
C ASP A 10 29.33 -8.48 42.19
N GLU A 11 28.92 -9.62 42.70
CA GLU A 11 28.76 -10.86 41.92
C GLU A 11 27.53 -10.77 41.00
N LEU A 12 26.44 -10.18 41.48
CA LEU A 12 25.24 -9.92 40.67
C LEU A 12 25.52 -8.89 39.56
N PHE A 13 26.31 -7.86 39.85
CA PHE A 13 26.72 -6.87 38.85
C PHE A 13 27.69 -7.48 37.82
N ALA A 14 28.63 -8.32 38.26
CA ALA A 14 29.57 -9.00 37.38
C ALA A 14 28.89 -10.00 36.42
N GLN A 15 27.72 -10.54 36.79
CA GLN A 15 26.92 -11.44 35.93
C GLN A 15 26.16 -10.70 34.82
N LEU A 16 26.08 -9.36 34.85
CA LEU A 16 25.45 -8.58 33.77
C LEU A 16 26.31 -8.57 32.50
N PRO A 17 25.69 -8.53 31.31
CA PRO A 17 26.40 -8.21 30.07
C PRO A 17 27.07 -6.83 30.17
N LYS A 18 28.25 -6.66 29.56
CA LYS A 18 29.02 -5.40 29.57
C LYS A 18 28.19 -4.17 29.15
N GLU A 19 27.25 -4.36 28.23
CA GLU A 19 26.34 -3.32 27.75
C GLU A 19 25.31 -2.90 28.81
N GLY A 20 24.82 -3.85 29.62
CA GLY A 20 23.93 -3.58 30.76
C GLY A 20 24.66 -2.87 31.90
N GLN A 21 25.93 -3.21 32.13
CA GLN A 21 26.79 -2.51 33.10
C GLN A 21 27.00 -1.04 32.69
N LEU A 22 27.31 -0.78 31.42
CA LEU A 22 27.46 0.58 30.88
C LEU A 22 26.16 1.38 30.94
N ALA A 23 25.01 0.76 30.66
CA ALA A 23 23.70 1.42 30.73
C ALA A 23 23.35 1.83 32.17
N LEU A 24 23.65 0.98 33.15
CA LEU A 24 23.47 1.28 34.58
C LEU A 24 24.36 2.44 35.04
N GLU A 25 25.62 2.47 34.60
CA GLU A 25 26.54 3.57 34.89
C GLU A 25 26.09 4.90 34.24
N GLN A 26 25.57 4.87 33.01
CA GLN A 26 25.07 6.07 32.32
C GLN A 26 23.85 6.70 33.00
N VAL A 27 23.01 5.90 33.66
CA VAL A 27 21.85 6.38 34.43
C VAL A 27 22.25 6.77 35.87
N GLY A 28 23.54 6.69 36.21
CA GLY A 28 24.07 7.05 37.54
C GLY A 28 23.85 5.95 38.59
N MET A 29 23.35 4.78 38.21
CA MET A 29 23.17 3.60 39.07
C MET A 29 24.37 2.65 38.95
N GLY A 30 25.57 3.20 39.11
CA GLY A 30 26.80 2.41 39.16
C GLY A 30 26.89 1.52 40.40
N LEU A 31 27.90 0.66 40.43
CA LEU A 31 28.13 -0.34 41.48
C LEU A 31 28.14 0.25 42.92
N LEU A 32 28.60 1.49 43.06
CA LEU A 32 28.67 2.19 44.35
C LEU A 32 27.27 2.56 44.88
N GLU A 33 26.35 2.96 44.00
CA GLU A 33 24.97 3.29 44.36
C GLU A 33 24.15 2.02 44.61
N LEU A 34 24.40 0.95 43.85
CA LEU A 34 23.78 -0.37 44.11
C LEU A 34 24.20 -0.94 45.48
N ARG A 35 25.45 -0.75 45.90
CA ARG A 35 25.91 -1.12 47.26
C ARG A 35 25.22 -0.28 48.34
N ARG A 36 25.00 1.00 48.07
CA ARG A 36 24.29 1.89 49.00
C ARG A 36 22.83 1.47 49.18
N ILE A 37 22.15 1.10 48.10
CA ILE A 37 20.78 0.58 48.12
C ILE A 37 20.72 -0.76 48.84
N ALA A 38 21.70 -1.64 48.60
CA ALA A 38 21.79 -2.95 49.27
C ALA A 38 22.01 -2.85 50.79
N ALA A 39 22.61 -1.77 51.27
CA ALA A 39 22.83 -1.54 52.71
C ALA A 39 21.55 -1.12 53.47
N GLY A 40 20.46 -0.78 52.77
CA GLY A 40 19.15 -0.52 53.36
C GLY A 40 18.37 -1.79 53.70
N GLU A 41 17.36 -1.70 54.56
CA GLU A 41 16.48 -2.84 54.90
C GLU A 41 15.78 -3.38 53.64
N GLY A 42 16.04 -4.64 53.29
CA GLY A 42 15.50 -5.29 52.08
C GLY A 42 16.26 -4.96 50.78
N GLY A 43 17.37 -4.25 50.85
CA GLY A 43 18.10 -3.69 49.71
C GLY A 43 18.57 -4.71 48.66
N ILE A 44 18.99 -5.91 49.07
CA ILE A 44 19.45 -6.96 48.14
C ILE A 44 18.32 -7.44 47.21
N ARG A 45 17.06 -7.51 47.70
CA ARG A 45 15.91 -7.84 46.84
C ARG A 45 15.62 -6.74 45.85
N GLN A 46 15.75 -5.48 46.27
CA GLN A 46 15.53 -4.33 45.42
C GLN A 46 16.60 -4.25 44.31
N VAL A 47 17.88 -4.47 44.66
CA VAL A 47 18.98 -4.56 43.68
C VAL A 47 18.74 -5.71 42.70
N ARG A 48 18.29 -6.88 43.16
CA ARG A 48 17.97 -7.99 42.25
C ARG A 48 16.83 -7.64 41.29
N GLY A 49 15.80 -6.91 41.75
CA GLY A 49 14.73 -6.39 40.91
C GLY A 49 15.25 -5.44 39.83
N ILE A 50 16.06 -4.45 40.22
CA ILE A 50 16.66 -3.48 39.29
C ILE A 50 17.55 -4.20 38.28
N LEU A 51 18.46 -5.06 38.72
CA LEU A 51 19.37 -5.77 37.83
C LEU A 51 18.63 -6.73 36.89
N SER A 52 17.53 -7.34 37.34
CA SER A 52 16.71 -8.21 36.48
C SER A 52 16.11 -7.48 35.29
N GLU A 53 15.80 -6.19 35.43
CA GLU A 53 15.31 -5.36 34.33
C GLU A 53 16.41 -5.18 33.25
N PHE A 54 17.67 -5.08 33.65
CA PHE A 54 18.80 -4.90 32.72
C PHE A 54 19.35 -6.22 32.17
N THR A 55 19.19 -7.35 32.87
CA THR A 55 19.50 -8.68 32.32
C THR A 55 18.50 -9.12 31.26
N THR A 56 17.24 -8.70 31.37
CA THR A 56 16.18 -9.10 30.42
C THR A 56 16.10 -8.14 29.21
N ASN A 57 16.50 -6.87 29.40
CA ASN A 57 16.48 -5.84 28.36
C ASN A 57 17.77 -5.73 27.53
N SER A 58 18.76 -6.61 27.72
CA SER A 58 19.98 -6.68 26.90
C SER A 58 19.78 -7.50 25.61
N HIS A 59 18.64 -7.29 24.96
CA HIS A 59 18.52 -7.56 23.53
C HIS A 59 18.83 -6.28 22.78
N PRO A 60 19.72 -6.31 21.77
CA PRO A 60 20.09 -5.12 21.03
C PRO A 60 18.81 -4.47 20.50
N ARG A 61 18.53 -3.25 20.98
CA ARG A 61 17.39 -2.42 20.55
C ARG A 61 17.34 -2.45 19.03
N ARG A 62 16.39 -3.20 18.49
CA ARG A 62 16.06 -3.14 17.07
C ARG A 62 15.25 -1.88 16.86
N LEU A 63 15.67 -1.11 15.86
CA LEU A 63 14.95 0.03 15.33
C LEU A 63 13.48 -0.39 15.06
N GLY A 64 12.55 -0.01 15.95
CA GLY A 64 11.15 -0.42 15.86
C GLY A 64 10.35 -0.53 17.17
N ASP A 65 10.96 -0.42 18.34
CA ASP A 65 10.27 -0.60 19.65
C ASP A 65 9.71 0.67 20.31
N ASP A 66 9.78 1.83 19.66
CA ASP A 66 9.14 3.05 20.19
C ASP A 66 7.75 3.26 19.54
N GLU A 67 6.68 2.86 20.25
CA GLU A 67 5.47 3.68 20.54
C GLU A 67 4.28 2.84 21.06
N GLY A 68 3.97 3.01 22.35
CA GLY A 68 2.60 3.02 22.90
C GLY A 68 1.99 1.70 23.40
N PRO A 69 1.00 1.77 24.31
CA PRO A 69 0.55 0.65 25.12
C PRO A 69 -0.13 -0.45 24.30
N THR A 70 0.02 -1.67 24.84
CA THR A 70 -0.65 -2.93 24.50
C THR A 70 -2.13 -2.78 24.13
N GLU A 71 -2.61 -3.64 23.22
CA GLU A 71 -4.04 -3.95 22.94
C GLU A 71 -4.78 -3.31 21.75
N ARG A 72 -4.13 -3.00 20.62
CA ARG A 72 -4.88 -2.96 19.34
C ARG A 72 -4.26 -3.90 18.32
N SER A 73 -4.90 -5.08 18.19
CA SER A 73 -4.64 -6.20 17.29
C SER A 73 -3.81 -5.82 16.07
N GLU A 74 -2.76 -6.59 15.77
CA GLU A 74 -1.84 -6.40 14.63
C GLU A 74 -2.56 -6.22 13.26
N VAL A 75 -3.83 -6.60 13.21
CA VAL A 75 -4.77 -6.60 12.08
C VAL A 75 -5.28 -5.21 11.69
N TRP A 76 -5.49 -4.30 12.65
CA TRP A 76 -6.20 -3.04 12.42
C TRP A 76 -5.48 -2.09 11.45
N PRO A 77 -4.15 -1.91 11.52
CA PRO A 77 -3.42 -1.10 10.55
C PRO A 77 -3.54 -1.61 9.11
N TRP A 78 -3.57 -2.93 8.90
CA TRP A 78 -3.72 -3.55 7.58
C TRP A 78 -5.13 -3.39 7.01
N MET A 79 -6.17 -3.53 7.85
CA MET A 79 -7.54 -3.28 7.45
C MET A 79 -7.77 -1.81 7.10
N ARG A 80 -7.16 -0.88 7.85
CA ARG A 80 -7.22 0.55 7.54
C ARG A 80 -6.54 0.86 6.21
N LEU A 81 -5.37 0.26 5.95
CA LEU A 81 -4.67 0.42 4.66
C LEU A 81 -5.52 -0.07 3.49
N LEU A 82 -6.11 -1.27 3.61
CA LEU A 82 -7.02 -1.81 2.59
C LEU A 82 -8.20 -0.86 2.34
N LEU A 83 -8.89 -0.42 3.40
CA LEU A 83 -10.06 0.46 3.28
C LEU A 83 -9.72 1.78 2.60
N VAL A 84 -8.62 2.43 3.01
CA VAL A 84 -8.19 3.71 2.42
C VAL A 84 -7.79 3.52 0.95
N ALA A 85 -7.08 2.45 0.63
CA ALA A 85 -6.66 2.17 -0.74
C ALA A 85 -7.86 1.85 -1.66
N VAL A 86 -8.80 1.02 -1.21
CA VAL A 86 -10.03 0.70 -1.95
C VAL A 86 -10.89 1.95 -2.13
N ALA A 87 -11.10 2.74 -1.06
CA ALA A 87 -11.85 3.99 -1.15
C ALA A 87 -11.20 4.98 -2.13
N GLY A 88 -9.86 5.11 -2.10
CA GLY A 88 -9.13 5.95 -3.05
C GLY A 88 -9.32 5.51 -4.50
N VAL A 89 -9.23 4.21 -4.78
CA VAL A 89 -9.49 3.67 -6.13
C VAL A 89 -10.94 3.92 -6.56
N VAL A 90 -11.92 3.66 -5.69
CA VAL A 90 -13.34 3.88 -6.00
C VAL A 90 -13.63 5.35 -6.28
N ILE A 91 -13.12 6.27 -5.44
CA ILE A 91 -13.26 7.71 -5.64
C ILE A 91 -12.60 8.14 -6.94
N CYS A 92 -11.40 7.64 -7.24
CA CYS A 92 -10.70 7.92 -8.49
C CYS A 92 -11.55 7.48 -9.68
N LEU A 93 -12.00 6.22 -9.71
CA LEU A 93 -12.83 5.67 -10.78
C LEU A 93 -14.14 6.45 -10.95
N LEU A 94 -14.83 6.77 -9.85
CA LEU A 94 -16.05 7.58 -9.87
C LEU A 94 -15.79 8.99 -10.42
N SER A 95 -14.67 9.60 -10.05
CA SER A 95 -14.28 10.91 -10.56
C SER A 95 -13.96 10.90 -12.05
N THR A 96 -13.46 9.78 -12.58
CA THR A 96 -13.21 9.63 -14.03
C THR A 96 -14.50 9.73 -14.84
N TYR A 97 -15.64 9.31 -14.29
CA TYR A 97 -16.93 9.51 -14.96
C TYR A 97 -17.33 10.98 -15.09
N LEU A 98 -16.89 11.84 -14.15
CA LEU A 98 -17.32 13.23 -14.08
C LEU A 98 -16.33 14.20 -14.74
N ILE A 99 -15.02 13.94 -14.64
CA ILE A 99 -13.98 14.92 -14.97
C ILE A 99 -12.96 14.39 -16.01
N ASN A 100 -13.23 13.24 -16.63
CA ASN A 100 -12.40 12.66 -17.70
C ASN A 100 -10.91 12.51 -17.25
N SER A 101 -9.94 12.75 -18.12
CA SER A 101 -8.51 12.57 -17.88
C SER A 101 -7.93 13.35 -16.69
N THR A 102 -8.64 14.37 -16.18
CA THR A 102 -8.22 15.10 -14.97
C THR A 102 -8.43 14.32 -13.68
N ALA A 103 -9.13 13.18 -13.72
CA ALA A 103 -9.28 12.26 -12.60
C ALA A 103 -7.93 11.73 -12.07
N LEU A 104 -6.87 11.75 -12.89
CA LEU A 104 -5.51 11.47 -12.44
C LEU A 104 -5.10 12.37 -11.25
N PHE A 105 -5.50 13.63 -11.23
CA PHE A 105 -5.21 14.54 -10.12
C PHE A 105 -5.95 14.14 -8.84
N VAL A 106 -7.18 13.61 -8.97
CA VAL A 106 -7.95 13.07 -7.85
C VAL A 106 -7.27 11.80 -7.32
N GLY A 107 -6.81 10.91 -8.21
CA GLY A 107 -6.02 9.73 -7.84
C GLY A 107 -4.75 10.09 -7.05
N TRP A 108 -4.01 11.11 -7.49
CA TRP A 108 -2.85 11.64 -6.77
C TRP A 108 -3.21 12.24 -5.41
N ALA A 109 -4.30 13.00 -5.31
CA ALA A 109 -4.78 13.50 -4.02
C ALA A 109 -5.12 12.36 -3.06
N CYS A 110 -5.76 11.29 -3.56
CA CYS A 110 -6.04 10.07 -2.81
C CYS A 110 -4.78 9.25 -2.48
N ALA A 111 -3.66 9.45 -3.18
CA ALA A 111 -2.39 8.79 -2.86
C ALA A 111 -1.78 9.29 -1.55
N VAL A 112 -2.05 10.53 -1.13
CA VAL A 112 -1.55 11.10 0.13
C VAL A 112 -2.01 10.30 1.36
N PRO A 113 -3.33 10.05 1.58
CA PRO A 113 -3.77 9.24 2.70
C PRO A 113 -3.33 7.77 2.58
N VAL A 114 -3.17 7.24 1.36
CA VAL A 114 -2.61 5.88 1.15
C VAL A 114 -1.14 5.83 1.53
N ALA A 115 -0.33 6.81 1.16
CA ALA A 115 1.06 6.93 1.56
C ALA A 115 1.19 7.10 3.09
N TRP A 116 0.28 7.86 3.70
CA TRP A 116 0.22 7.98 5.16
C TRP A 116 -0.12 6.66 5.85
N ALA A 117 -1.13 5.91 5.37
CA ALA A 117 -1.47 4.58 5.89
C ALA A 117 -0.36 3.54 5.63
N LEU A 118 0.25 3.66 4.44
CA LEU A 118 1.64 3.41 4.09
C LEU A 118 2.53 3.48 5.32
N PHE A 119 3.01 4.66 5.67
CA PHE A 119 3.97 4.89 6.75
C PHE A 119 3.55 4.35 8.12
N LYS A 120 2.26 4.42 8.46
CA LYS A 120 1.72 3.97 9.76
C LYS A 120 1.60 2.45 9.95
N THR A 121 1.76 1.63 8.90
CA THR A 121 1.75 0.16 9.05
C THR A 121 3.11 -0.35 9.56
N ARG A 122 3.12 -1.23 10.57
CA ARG A 122 4.36 -1.72 11.22
C ARG A 122 5.23 -2.56 10.26
N LEU A 123 6.57 -2.42 10.37
CA LEU A 123 7.53 -3.25 9.63
C LEU A 123 7.74 -4.60 10.33
N SER A 124 7.02 -5.63 9.91
CA SER A 124 7.45 -7.02 10.15
C SER A 124 8.30 -7.53 8.98
N ARG A 125 9.05 -8.63 9.15
CA ARG A 125 9.93 -9.19 8.10
C ARG A 125 9.20 -9.50 6.77
N GLY A 126 7.89 -9.76 6.80
CA GLY A 126 7.04 -9.89 5.60
C GLY A 126 6.18 -8.66 5.27
N GLY A 127 6.04 -7.73 6.22
CA GLY A 127 5.18 -6.54 6.08
C GLY A 127 5.73 -5.49 5.12
N LEU A 128 7.06 -5.40 4.94
CA LEU A 128 7.66 -4.47 3.97
C LEU A 128 7.28 -4.83 2.53
N ALA A 129 7.42 -6.11 2.15
CA ALA A 129 7.06 -6.58 0.82
C ALA A 129 5.57 -6.37 0.54
N ALA A 130 4.69 -6.68 1.51
CA ALA A 130 3.25 -6.45 1.38
C ALA A 130 2.90 -4.95 1.26
N ARG A 131 3.57 -4.05 1.98
CA ARG A 131 3.40 -2.59 1.82
C ARG A 131 3.81 -2.14 0.43
N CYS A 132 4.98 -2.55 -0.04
CA CYS A 132 5.43 -2.22 -1.39
C CYS A 132 4.47 -2.73 -2.46
N LEU A 133 3.95 -3.95 -2.31
CA LEU A 133 2.98 -4.54 -3.23
C LEU A 133 1.65 -3.76 -3.24
N VAL A 134 1.12 -3.36 -2.08
CA VAL A 134 -0.11 -2.55 -2.02
C VAL A 134 0.10 -1.18 -2.63
N GLY A 135 1.20 -0.51 -2.33
CA GLY A 135 1.53 0.80 -2.91
C GLY A 135 1.68 0.72 -4.43
N ALA A 136 2.43 -0.28 -4.93
CA ALA A 136 2.60 -0.50 -6.36
C ALA A 136 1.27 -0.83 -7.05
N ALA A 137 0.47 -1.73 -6.47
CA ALA A 137 -0.85 -2.09 -7.00
C ALA A 137 -1.80 -0.89 -7.07
N TYR A 138 -1.79 -0.02 -6.05
CA TYR A 138 -2.58 1.20 -6.04
C TYR A 138 -2.17 2.15 -7.18
N ILE A 139 -0.86 2.38 -7.36
CA ILE A 139 -0.34 3.23 -8.44
C ILE A 139 -0.70 2.66 -9.81
N VAL A 140 -0.52 1.35 -10.00
CA VAL A 140 -0.89 0.66 -11.25
C VAL A 140 -2.38 0.81 -11.54
N LEU A 141 -3.24 0.65 -10.53
CA LEU A 141 -4.69 0.81 -10.69
C LEU A 141 -5.10 2.23 -11.05
N ILE A 142 -4.50 3.26 -10.44
CA ILE A 142 -4.77 4.65 -10.85
C ILE A 142 -4.31 4.87 -12.28
N TRP A 143 -3.07 4.48 -12.58
CA TRP A 143 -2.48 4.75 -13.88
C TRP A 143 -3.24 4.06 -15.00
N MET A 144 -3.42 2.74 -14.89
CA MET A 144 -4.10 1.94 -15.91
C MET A 144 -5.61 2.21 -15.91
N GLY A 145 -6.23 2.41 -14.74
CA GLY A 145 -7.65 2.74 -14.62
C GLY A 145 -7.99 4.08 -15.26
N SER A 146 -7.13 5.10 -15.13
CA SER A 146 -7.31 6.37 -15.82
C SER A 146 -7.04 6.28 -17.32
N TYR A 147 -6.05 5.49 -17.76
CA TYR A 147 -5.73 5.34 -19.18
C TYR A 147 -6.80 4.54 -19.95
N SER A 148 -7.42 3.57 -19.28
CA SER A 148 -8.48 2.72 -19.84
C SER A 148 -9.90 3.24 -19.58
N ALA A 149 -10.05 4.37 -18.90
CA ALA A 149 -11.36 4.91 -18.52
C ALA A 149 -12.24 5.23 -19.72
N ASP A 150 -11.65 5.79 -20.79
CA ASP A 150 -12.34 6.11 -22.04
C ASP A 150 -12.93 4.86 -22.69
N GLU A 151 -12.14 3.78 -22.77
CA GLU A 151 -12.57 2.49 -23.32
C GLU A 151 -13.67 1.87 -22.45
N TRP A 152 -13.50 1.86 -21.13
CA TRP A 152 -14.49 1.30 -20.22
C TRP A 152 -15.81 2.09 -20.28
N TYR A 153 -15.74 3.42 -20.34
CA TYR A 153 -16.89 4.28 -20.50
C TYR A 153 -17.64 3.95 -21.81
N LEU A 154 -16.94 3.87 -22.93
CA LEU A 154 -17.54 3.55 -24.22
C LEU A 154 -18.08 2.10 -24.27
N GLN A 155 -17.45 1.17 -23.57
CA GLN A 155 -17.95 -0.20 -23.42
C GLN A 155 -19.27 -0.25 -22.63
N VAL A 156 -19.53 0.66 -21.71
CA VAL A 156 -20.81 0.70 -20.97
C VAL A 156 -21.84 1.57 -21.68
N ARG A 157 -21.48 2.82 -21.98
CA ARG A 157 -22.40 3.88 -22.44
C ARG A 157 -22.30 4.20 -23.93
N GLY A 158 -21.22 3.77 -24.60
CA GLY A 158 -21.04 4.02 -26.02
C GLY A 158 -22.14 3.36 -26.86
N GLN A 159 -22.49 4.04 -27.94
CA GLN A 159 -23.45 3.58 -28.95
C GLN A 159 -22.72 3.27 -30.25
N GLU A 160 -22.97 2.08 -30.79
CA GLU A 160 -22.49 1.71 -32.11
C GLU A 160 -23.23 2.54 -33.17
N THR A 161 -22.45 3.25 -33.97
CA THR A 161 -22.96 4.18 -34.97
C THR A 161 -22.15 4.03 -36.25
N THR A 162 -22.82 4.10 -37.40
CA THR A 162 -22.12 4.16 -38.69
C THR A 162 -21.53 5.55 -38.89
N VAL A 163 -20.21 5.62 -38.97
CA VAL A 163 -19.44 6.84 -39.22
C VAL A 163 -18.76 6.76 -40.58
N THR A 164 -18.34 7.90 -41.12
CA THR A 164 -17.62 7.96 -42.41
C THR A 164 -16.19 8.41 -42.17
N TYR A 165 -15.19 7.72 -42.74
CA TYR A 165 -13.81 8.20 -42.65
C TYR A 165 -13.69 9.58 -43.28
N ALA A 166 -13.06 10.50 -42.57
CA ALA A 166 -12.80 11.86 -43.02
C ALA A 166 -11.31 12.04 -43.32
N LYS A 167 -10.97 13.13 -44.01
CA LYS A 167 -9.56 13.50 -44.21
C LYS A 167 -8.86 13.56 -42.85
N PRO A 168 -7.71 12.86 -42.69
CA PRO A 168 -6.99 12.82 -41.43
C PRO A 168 -6.45 14.21 -41.08
N HIS A 169 -6.32 14.46 -39.78
CA HIS A 169 -5.64 15.63 -39.28
C HIS A 169 -4.14 15.32 -39.15
N TYR A 170 -3.29 16.27 -39.52
CA TYR A 170 -1.85 16.14 -39.38
C TYR A 170 -1.38 17.18 -38.38
N SER A 171 -0.63 16.74 -37.39
CA SER A 171 0.02 17.63 -36.43
C SER A 171 1.48 17.23 -36.29
N GLU A 172 2.34 18.22 -36.10
CA GLU A 172 3.77 18.00 -35.90
C GLU A 172 4.04 17.83 -34.41
N SER A 173 4.66 16.71 -34.06
CA SER A 173 5.07 16.42 -32.69
C SER A 173 6.51 15.92 -32.70
N HIS A 174 7.38 16.55 -31.90
CA HIS A 174 8.80 16.20 -31.79
C HIS A 174 9.55 16.12 -33.13
N GLY A 175 9.24 17.02 -34.07
CA GLY A 175 9.89 17.06 -35.40
C GLY A 175 9.43 15.98 -36.38
N ALA A 176 8.42 15.17 -36.02
CA ALA A 176 7.79 14.21 -36.92
C ALA A 176 6.33 14.56 -37.16
N ARG A 177 5.85 14.30 -38.38
CA ARG A 177 4.44 14.48 -38.74
C ARG A 177 3.63 13.29 -38.23
N VAL A 178 2.76 13.55 -37.26
CA VAL A 178 1.82 12.56 -36.72
C VAL A 178 0.48 12.68 -37.45
N THR A 179 -0.04 11.56 -37.90
CA THR A 179 -1.34 11.47 -38.57
C THR A 179 -2.39 11.06 -37.54
N TYR A 180 -3.50 11.79 -37.47
CA TYR A 180 -4.63 11.52 -36.61
C TYR A 180 -5.86 11.23 -37.47
N CYS A 181 -6.38 10.02 -37.36
CA CYS A 181 -7.56 9.59 -38.10
C CYS A 181 -8.78 10.37 -37.59
N ARG A 182 -9.65 10.75 -38.53
CA ARG A 182 -10.89 11.47 -38.25
C ARG A 182 -12.07 10.76 -38.86
N VAL A 183 -13.20 10.85 -38.19
CA VAL A 183 -14.48 10.36 -38.69
C VAL A 183 -15.52 11.47 -38.69
N LYS A 184 -16.40 11.43 -39.68
CA LYS A 184 -17.61 12.23 -39.74
C LYS A 184 -18.75 11.43 -39.12
N LEU A 185 -19.37 12.00 -38.10
CA LEU A 185 -20.52 11.43 -37.40
C LEU A 185 -21.81 11.71 -38.19
N PRO A 186 -22.93 11.02 -37.87
CA PRO A 186 -24.22 11.25 -38.54
C PRO A 186 -24.76 12.68 -38.36
N ASP A 187 -24.42 13.33 -37.25
CA ASP A 187 -24.74 14.74 -36.97
C ASP A 187 -23.93 15.73 -37.85
N GLY A 188 -23.02 15.22 -38.68
CA GLY A 188 -22.15 16.00 -39.55
C GLY A 188 -20.87 16.50 -38.88
N SER A 189 -20.72 16.31 -37.57
CA SER A 189 -19.53 16.71 -36.84
C SER A 189 -18.33 15.82 -37.21
N PHE A 190 -17.12 16.38 -37.09
CA PHE A 190 -15.89 15.64 -37.29
C PHE A 190 -15.19 15.44 -35.97
N ARG A 191 -14.80 14.20 -35.66
CA ARG A 191 -14.06 13.87 -34.45
C ARG A 191 -12.83 13.04 -34.77
N GLU A 192 -11.76 13.31 -34.02
CA GLU A 192 -10.58 12.45 -34.00
C GLU A 192 -10.91 11.16 -33.24
N VAL A 193 -10.46 10.03 -33.78
CA VAL A 193 -10.65 8.73 -33.12
C VAL A 193 -9.58 8.51 -32.06
N PHE A 194 -9.88 7.68 -31.06
CA PHE A 194 -8.96 7.38 -29.97
C PHE A 194 -7.73 6.59 -30.44
N ARG A 195 -7.93 5.56 -31.27
CA ARG A 195 -6.85 4.78 -31.91
C ARG A 195 -6.90 4.94 -33.41
N ASN A 196 -5.76 5.27 -34.00
CA ASN A 196 -5.62 5.38 -35.45
C ASN A 196 -5.76 4.01 -36.10
N ASP A 197 -6.63 3.95 -37.11
CA ASP A 197 -6.68 2.85 -38.05
C ASP A 197 -5.61 3.05 -39.13
N LYS A 198 -4.87 2.00 -39.44
CA LYS A 198 -3.80 2.00 -40.45
C LYS A 198 -4.32 2.37 -41.85
N TRP A 199 -5.61 2.14 -42.10
CA TRP A 199 -6.24 2.34 -43.41
C TRP A 199 -7.03 3.65 -43.52
N CYS A 200 -7.01 4.51 -42.50
CA CYS A 200 -7.89 5.67 -42.45
C CYS A 200 -7.60 6.73 -43.53
N THR A 201 -6.39 6.75 -44.10
CA THR A 201 -6.03 7.58 -45.25
C THR A 201 -6.61 7.07 -46.56
N ASP A 202 -6.64 5.76 -46.75
CA ASP A 202 -7.03 5.12 -48.00
C ASP A 202 -8.55 4.94 -48.08
N LEU A 203 -9.20 4.88 -46.92
CA LEU A 203 -10.63 4.64 -46.76
C LEU A 203 -11.45 5.94 -46.63
N VAL A 204 -10.87 7.12 -46.86
CA VAL A 204 -11.58 8.40 -46.76
C VAL A 204 -12.85 8.40 -47.62
N GLY A 205 -13.99 8.75 -47.02
CA GLY A 205 -15.31 8.74 -47.66
C GLY A 205 -16.06 7.41 -47.55
N SER A 206 -15.40 6.32 -47.13
CA SER A 206 -16.06 5.05 -46.86
C SER A 206 -16.72 5.04 -45.47
N LYS A 207 -17.75 4.21 -45.31
CA LYS A 207 -18.48 4.03 -44.06
C LYS A 207 -17.87 2.90 -43.23
N THR A 208 -17.86 3.08 -41.92
CA THR A 208 -17.41 2.08 -40.96
C THR A 208 -18.25 2.17 -39.68
N THR A 209 -18.11 1.18 -38.80
CA THR A 209 -18.74 1.21 -37.48
C THR A 209 -17.78 1.84 -36.48
N ALA A 210 -18.32 2.69 -35.61
CA ALA A 210 -17.59 3.22 -34.47
C ALA A 210 -18.50 3.27 -33.25
N VAL A 211 -17.90 3.10 -32.07
CA VAL A 211 -18.54 3.34 -30.79
C VAL A 211 -18.35 4.80 -30.43
N VAL A 212 -19.46 5.52 -30.29
CA VAL A 212 -19.50 6.96 -30.03
C VAL A 212 -20.12 7.22 -28.67
N ASP A 213 -19.57 8.19 -27.94
CA ASP A 213 -20.20 8.72 -26.74
C ASP A 213 -21.37 9.66 -27.12
N PRO A 214 -22.62 9.36 -26.72
CA PRO A 214 -23.78 10.22 -26.98
C PRO A 214 -23.65 11.61 -26.36
N ALA A 215 -22.97 11.75 -25.22
CA ALA A 215 -22.74 13.02 -24.56
C ALA A 215 -21.57 13.81 -25.20
N GLY A 216 -20.77 13.14 -26.04
CA GLY A 216 -19.70 13.75 -26.79
C GLY A 216 -18.48 14.18 -25.96
N HIS A 217 -18.30 13.66 -24.76
CA HIS A 217 -17.13 13.88 -23.90
C HIS A 217 -15.91 13.08 -24.35
N TYR A 218 -16.13 11.88 -24.90
CA TYR A 218 -15.06 10.97 -25.30
C TYR A 218 -14.88 10.90 -26.83
N ARG A 219 -13.65 10.56 -27.24
CA ARG A 219 -13.30 10.36 -28.65
C ARG A 219 -13.90 9.03 -29.14
N PRO A 220 -14.40 8.95 -30.38
CA PRO A 220 -14.92 7.69 -30.93
C PRO A 220 -13.84 6.62 -31.01
N VAL A 221 -14.25 5.36 -30.83
CA VAL A 221 -13.41 4.17 -31.07
C VAL A 221 -13.96 3.43 -32.29
N LEU A 222 -13.09 3.15 -33.27
CA LEU A 222 -13.48 2.39 -34.46
C LEU A 222 -13.70 0.91 -34.11
N GLY A 223 -14.70 0.29 -34.73
CA GLY A 223 -15.09 -1.10 -34.48
C GLY A 223 -16.40 -1.24 -33.70
N HIS A 224 -16.65 -2.44 -33.21
CA HIS A 224 -17.83 -2.76 -32.41
C HIS A 224 -17.56 -2.58 -30.92
N LYS A 225 -18.63 -2.50 -30.13
CA LYS A 225 -18.57 -2.39 -28.67
C LYS A 225 -17.95 -3.63 -28.03
N SER A 226 -18.03 -4.79 -28.69
CA SER A 226 -17.28 -6.01 -28.31
C SER A 226 -15.77 -5.86 -28.42
N ASP A 227 -15.31 -4.98 -29.31
CA ASP A 227 -13.90 -4.73 -29.57
C ASP A 227 -13.35 -3.63 -28.65
N VAL A 228 -14.25 -2.93 -27.95
CA VAL A 228 -13.93 -1.93 -26.93
C VAL A 228 -13.78 -2.65 -25.59
N GLY A 229 -12.54 -2.72 -25.11
CA GLY A 229 -12.16 -3.48 -23.91
C GLY A 229 -11.66 -4.89 -24.20
N GLY A 230 -11.10 -5.57 -23.18
CA GLY A 230 -10.43 -6.87 -23.34
C GLY A 230 -8.94 -6.78 -23.69
N THR A 231 -8.36 -5.59 -23.55
CA THR A 231 -6.93 -5.33 -23.72
C THR A 231 -6.11 -5.88 -22.54
N VAL A 232 -4.80 -6.08 -22.76
CA VAL A 232 -3.83 -6.49 -21.72
C VAL A 232 -3.96 -5.62 -20.47
N ASP A 233 -4.27 -4.33 -20.65
CA ASP A 233 -4.46 -3.36 -19.57
C ASP A 233 -5.59 -3.76 -18.61
N GLY A 234 -6.67 -4.36 -19.12
CA GLY A 234 -7.77 -4.88 -18.29
C GLY A 234 -7.32 -6.03 -17.38
N TYR A 235 -6.50 -6.95 -17.89
CA TYR A 235 -5.93 -8.04 -17.09
C TYR A 235 -4.92 -7.54 -16.06
N VAL A 236 -4.11 -6.53 -16.42
CA VAL A 236 -3.18 -5.88 -15.50
C VAL A 236 -3.94 -5.19 -14.36
N CYS A 237 -5.03 -4.46 -14.66
CA CYS A 237 -5.92 -3.88 -13.65
C CYS A 237 -6.50 -4.95 -12.72
N LEU A 238 -6.96 -6.07 -13.26
CA LEU A 238 -7.58 -7.15 -12.48
C LEU A 238 -6.55 -7.83 -11.56
N GLY A 239 -5.33 -8.06 -12.06
CA GLY A 239 -4.21 -8.54 -11.25
C GLY A 239 -3.81 -7.57 -10.14
N ALA A 240 -3.72 -6.28 -10.45
CA ALA A 240 -3.42 -5.24 -9.46
C ALA A 240 -4.51 -5.14 -8.38
N ALA A 241 -5.79 -5.23 -8.76
CA ALA A 241 -6.90 -5.29 -7.81
C ALA A 241 -6.80 -6.51 -6.88
N ALA A 242 -6.46 -7.68 -7.43
CA ALA A 242 -6.27 -8.89 -6.64
C ALA A 242 -5.12 -8.71 -5.64
N VAL A 243 -3.97 -8.16 -6.06
CA VAL A 243 -2.83 -7.88 -5.17
C VAL A 243 -3.21 -6.89 -4.08
N LEU A 244 -3.92 -5.80 -4.43
CA LEU A 244 -4.34 -4.76 -3.49
C LEU A 244 -5.25 -5.33 -2.38
N VAL A 245 -6.07 -6.33 -2.68
CA VAL A 245 -6.95 -6.99 -1.71
C VAL A 245 -6.23 -8.10 -0.94
N LEU A 246 -5.51 -8.98 -1.64
CA LEU A 246 -4.91 -10.18 -1.05
C LEU A 246 -3.69 -9.85 -0.18
N ALA A 247 -2.85 -8.88 -0.56
CA ALA A 247 -1.67 -8.53 0.22
C ALA A 247 -1.99 -8.08 1.67
N PRO A 248 -2.93 -7.14 1.92
CA PRO A 248 -3.28 -6.76 3.29
C PRO A 248 -4.05 -7.85 4.03
N LEU A 249 -4.90 -8.64 3.35
CA LEU A 249 -5.61 -9.77 3.99
C LEU A 249 -4.67 -10.89 4.44
N THR A 250 -3.69 -11.24 3.61
CA THR A 250 -2.69 -12.26 3.95
C THR A 250 -1.79 -11.79 5.08
N ALA A 251 -1.37 -10.52 5.07
CA ALA A 251 -0.60 -9.94 6.17
C ALA A 251 -1.40 -9.92 7.49
N ALA A 252 -2.69 -9.57 7.43
CA ALA A 252 -3.60 -9.60 8.57
C ALA A 252 -3.81 -11.01 9.13
N ALA A 253 -3.97 -12.01 8.25
CA ALA A 253 -4.14 -13.41 8.65
C ALA A 253 -2.87 -14.00 9.29
N LEU A 254 -1.70 -13.68 8.73
CA LEU A 254 -0.40 -14.09 9.29
C LEU A 254 -0.12 -13.45 10.65
N GLY A 255 -0.52 -12.19 10.86
CA GLY A 255 -0.45 -11.53 12.17
C GLY A 255 -1.26 -12.29 13.23
N ARG A 256 -2.55 -12.57 12.95
CA ARG A 256 -3.41 -13.35 13.86
C ARG A 256 -2.85 -14.74 14.19
N ALA A 257 -2.27 -15.43 13.20
CA ALA A 257 -1.72 -16.77 13.41
C ALA A 257 -0.49 -16.76 14.32
N ASN A 258 0.31 -15.69 14.27
CA ASN A 258 1.46 -15.52 15.15
C ASN A 258 1.05 -15.10 16.57
N GLU A 259 0.06 -14.20 16.71
CA GLU A 259 -0.56 -13.87 18.01
C GLU A 259 -1.10 -15.15 18.68
N ALA A 260 -1.85 -15.99 17.97
CA ALA A 260 -2.39 -17.24 18.50
C ALA A 260 -1.32 -18.28 18.89
N ARG A 261 -0.17 -18.31 18.22
CA ARG A 261 0.97 -19.18 18.59
C ARG A 261 1.71 -18.66 19.83
N SER A 262 1.89 -17.36 19.93
CA SER A 262 2.57 -16.72 21.07
C SER A 262 1.76 -16.90 22.36
N ASP A 263 0.44 -16.71 22.29
CA ASP A 263 -0.47 -16.84 23.44
C ASP A 263 -0.56 -18.30 23.96
N ARG A 264 -0.45 -19.26 23.04
CA ARG A 264 -0.40 -20.70 23.39
C ARG A 264 0.94 -21.11 24.01
N GLY A 265 2.05 -20.52 23.55
CA GLY A 265 3.39 -20.74 24.13
C GLY A 265 3.53 -20.09 25.52
N GLY A 266 2.95 -18.90 25.71
CA GLY A 266 2.92 -18.21 27.01
C GLY A 266 2.11 -18.96 28.06
N ARG A 267 0.95 -19.53 27.69
CA ARG A 267 0.14 -20.35 28.61
C ARG A 267 0.80 -21.66 29.01
N LEU A 268 1.56 -22.31 28.13
CA LEU A 268 2.23 -23.58 28.44
C LEU A 268 3.45 -23.41 29.37
N ASN A 269 4.14 -22.27 29.29
CA ASN A 269 5.24 -21.95 30.21
C ASN A 269 4.77 -21.39 31.57
N GLY A 270 3.53 -20.90 31.66
CA GLY A 270 2.95 -20.38 32.91
C GLY A 270 2.35 -21.44 33.84
N THR A 271 2.19 -22.68 33.38
CA THR A 271 1.64 -23.80 34.17
C THR A 271 2.70 -24.80 34.66
N ALA A 272 3.98 -24.49 34.48
CA ALA A 272 5.10 -25.35 34.86
C ALA A 272 5.88 -24.85 36.10
N ALA A 273 5.27 -24.01 36.94
CA ALA A 273 5.84 -23.54 38.21
C ALA A 273 4.93 -23.91 39.39
#